data_AF-A0A3D4R696-F1
#
_entry.id   AF-A0A3D4R696-F1
#
_cell.length_a   1.000
_cell.length_b   1.000
_cell.length_c   1.000
_cell.angle_alpha   90.00
_cell.angle_beta   90.00
_cell.angle_gamma   90.00
#
_symmetry.space_group_name_H-M   'P 1'
#
loop_
_entity.id
_entity.type
_entity.pdbx_description
1 polymer ?
#
loop_
_entity_poly.entity_id
_entity_poly.type
_entity_poly.pdbx_seq_one_letter_code
_entity_poly.pdbx_strand_id
1 'polypeptide(L)'
;MKENVGLSDKQAQKLLTQYGFNEIVGRPRQTPFQIFLTQFTSLVVILLIIASVTSLFLGDLLDGIFILLIVIINGILGFIQEYKAEKTIAALKQMTVASVRVIRGGLEQKIDSKLLVPGDVIILEEGDKIPADGILLESLHLEANEASLTGESMAVEKNIHEEEKKHIFLGTIVAKGRAKAYVTATGMQTRFGQIASSLSQIKEEETPLQKKLDALGKQLGILALGASGTVFIIGFLAKQPLIEMILTSISLAVAAVPEGLPAVITITLAVGMQRMAREKAILRKLSSIEALGSATVIATDKTGTL
;
A
#
# COMPACT_ATOMS: atom_id res chain seq x y z
N MET A 1 -38.56 -7.26 10.12
CA MET A 1 -38.50 -5.81 10.37
C MET A 1 -39.53 -5.14 9.48
N LYS A 2 -40.30 -4.16 9.96
CA LYS A 2 -41.10 -3.34 9.04
C LYS A 2 -40.10 -2.55 8.19
N GLU A 3 -40.09 -2.78 6.87
CA GLU A 3 -39.13 -2.20 5.91
C GLU A 3 -39.00 -0.67 6.04
N ASN A 4 -40.06 -0.01 6.52
CA ASN A 4 -40.09 1.45 6.74
C ASN A 4 -39.42 1.95 8.04
N VAL A 5 -39.05 1.09 8.98
CA VAL A 5 -38.49 1.53 10.28
C VAL A 5 -36.95 1.42 10.31
N GLY A 6 -36.36 0.52 9.53
CA GLY A 6 -34.92 0.28 9.55
C GLY A 6 -34.39 -0.16 10.93
N LEU A 7 -33.08 -0.02 11.15
CA LEU A 7 -32.41 -0.33 12.41
C LEU A 7 -32.56 0.81 13.43
N SER A 8 -32.61 0.51 14.73
CA SER A 8 -32.37 1.53 15.77
C SER A 8 -30.88 1.84 15.91
N ASP A 9 -30.52 3.03 16.39
CA ASP A 9 -29.11 3.40 16.59
C ASP A 9 -28.38 2.44 17.55
N LYS A 10 -29.08 1.93 18.58
CA LYS A 10 -28.53 0.90 19.48
C LYS A 10 -28.23 -0.42 18.78
N GLN A 11 -29.10 -0.86 17.86
CA GLN A 11 -28.88 -2.06 17.08
C GLN A 11 -27.73 -1.85 16.08
N ALA A 12 -27.72 -0.71 15.40
CA ALA A 12 -26.64 -0.36 14.48
C ALA A 12 -25.28 -0.34 15.18
N GLN A 13 -25.18 0.24 16.38
CA GLN A 13 -23.94 0.27 17.16
C GLN A 13 -23.49 -1.13 17.60
N LYS A 14 -24.43 -2.00 17.99
CA LYS A 14 -24.13 -3.40 18.33
C LYS A 14 -23.60 -4.16 17.11
N LEU A 15 -24.23 -3.99 15.95
CA LEU A 15 -23.81 -4.60 14.70
C LEU A 15 -22.47 -4.04 14.23
N LEU A 16 -22.20 -2.75 14.43
CA LEU A 16 -20.91 -2.13 14.09
C LEU A 16 -19.78 -2.73 14.91
N THR A 17 -20.04 -3.05 16.17
CA THR A 17 -19.07 -3.74 17.05
C THR A 17 -18.81 -5.18 16.58
N GLN A 18 -19.81 -5.82 15.97
CA GLN A 18 -19.72 -7.22 15.49
C GLN A 18 -19.08 -7.34 14.10
N TYR A 19 -19.47 -6.48 13.16
CA TYR A 19 -19.05 -6.55 11.75
C TYR A 19 -17.90 -5.61 11.41
N GLY A 20 -17.61 -4.63 12.27
CA GLY A 20 -16.62 -3.58 12.00
C GLY A 20 -17.12 -2.50 11.05
N PHE A 21 -16.25 -1.55 10.73
CA PHE A 21 -16.56 -0.46 9.79
C PHE A 21 -16.71 -0.98 8.36
N ASN A 22 -17.58 -0.32 7.59
CA ASN A 22 -17.73 -0.52 6.15
C ASN A 22 -16.53 0.09 5.39
N GLU A 23 -15.38 -0.56 5.49
CA GLU A 23 -14.15 -0.15 4.82
C GLU A 23 -13.48 -1.35 4.14
N ILE A 24 -12.85 -1.08 3.00
CA ILE A 24 -11.94 -2.04 2.37
C ILE A 24 -10.59 -1.91 3.09
N VAL A 25 -10.27 -2.90 3.91
CA VAL A 25 -9.05 -2.91 4.72
C VAL A 25 -7.84 -3.12 3.80
N GLY A 26 -7.03 -2.08 3.64
CA GLY A 26 -5.72 -2.18 3.00
C GLY A 26 -4.67 -2.77 3.94
N ARG A 27 -3.45 -3.01 3.44
CA ARG A 27 -2.32 -3.43 4.29
C ARG A 27 -2.17 -2.46 5.48
N PRO A 28 -1.91 -2.98 6.69
CA PRO A 28 -1.72 -2.15 7.87
C PRO A 28 -0.60 -1.14 7.60
N ARG A 29 -0.84 0.12 7.97
CA ARG A 29 0.18 1.17 7.90
C ARG A 29 1.36 0.77 8.77
N GLN A 30 2.57 1.06 8.31
CA GLN A 30 3.73 0.89 9.18
C GLN A 30 3.63 1.94 10.29
N THR A 31 3.91 1.52 11.51
CA THR A 31 3.97 2.49 12.62
C THR A 31 5.25 3.32 12.49
N PRO A 32 5.28 4.58 12.93
CA PRO A 32 6.50 5.40 12.89
C PRO A 32 7.70 4.72 13.57
N PHE A 33 7.45 3.96 14.63
CA PHE A 33 8.46 3.18 15.33
C PHE A 33 8.99 2.01 14.48
N GLN A 34 8.12 1.30 13.75
CA GLN A 34 8.56 0.27 12.80
C GLN A 34 9.41 0.87 11.67
N ILE A 35 9.02 2.02 11.12
CA ILE A 35 9.78 2.72 10.07
C ILE A 35 11.18 3.12 10.55
N PHE A 36 11.29 3.50 11.82
CA PHE A 36 12.58 3.82 12.43
C PHE A 36 13.45 2.56 12.59
N LEU A 37 12.88 1.48 13.16
CA LEU A 37 13.59 0.22 13.37
C LEU A 37 14.09 -0.40 12.07
N THR A 38 13.32 -0.32 10.99
CA THR A 38 13.74 -0.87 9.69
C THR A 38 14.99 -0.20 9.14
N GLN A 39 15.30 1.05 9.51
CA GLN A 39 16.55 1.73 9.11
C GLN A 39 17.80 1.02 9.67
N PHE A 40 17.67 0.32 10.81
CA PHE A 40 18.79 -0.37 11.46
C PHE A 40 18.89 -1.86 11.11
N THR A 41 17.97 -2.38 10.30
CA THR A 41 17.98 -3.80 9.88
C THR A 41 18.85 -4.09 8.67
N SER A 42 19.39 -3.06 8.01
CA SER A 42 20.26 -3.27 6.85
C SER A 42 21.60 -3.89 7.27
N LEU A 43 22.10 -4.83 6.46
CA LEU A 43 23.36 -5.54 6.74
C LEU A 43 24.53 -4.57 6.97
N VAL A 44 24.57 -3.48 6.20
CA VAL A 44 25.62 -2.44 6.29
C VAL A 44 25.54 -1.69 7.62
N VAL A 45 24.34 -1.28 8.03
CA VAL A 45 24.15 -0.60 9.33
C VAL A 45 24.50 -1.54 10.48
N ILE A 46 24.13 -2.81 10.40
CA ILE A 46 24.50 -3.82 11.40
C ILE A 46 26.03 -3.96 11.50
N LEU A 47 26.74 -4.03 10.36
CA LEU A 47 28.19 -4.10 10.35
C LEU A 47 28.84 -2.86 10.97
N LEU A 48 28.33 -1.67 10.67
CA LEU A 48 28.82 -0.41 11.26
C LEU A 48 28.56 -0.33 12.77
N ILE A 49 27.41 -0.82 13.24
CA ILE A 49 27.12 -0.91 14.68
C ILE A 49 28.12 -1.84 15.35
N ILE A 50 28.38 -3.02 14.77
CA ILE A 50 29.39 -3.97 15.29
C ILE A 50 30.78 -3.32 15.31
N ALA A 51 31.16 -2.60 14.25
CA ALA A 51 32.43 -1.89 14.15
C ALA A 51 32.58 -0.82 15.25
N SER A 52 31.56 0.02 15.42
CA SER A 52 31.52 1.07 16.42
C SER A 52 31.64 0.50 17.83
N VAL A 53 30.84 -0.52 18.16
CA VAL A 53 30.89 -1.18 19.47
C VAL A 53 32.28 -1.78 19.73
N THR A 54 32.85 -2.45 18.73
CA THR A 54 34.19 -3.06 18.85
C THR A 54 35.27 -1.98 19.07
N SER A 55 35.22 -0.87 18.33
CA SER A 55 36.16 0.25 18.47
C SER A 55 36.09 0.91 19.86
N LEU A 56 34.87 1.13 20.38
CA LEU A 56 34.67 1.66 21.74
C LEU A 56 35.22 0.73 22.83
N PHE A 57 35.03 -0.59 22.69
CA PHE A 57 35.55 -1.57 23.65
C PHE A 57 37.08 -1.63 23.69
N LEU A 58 37.74 -1.34 22.57
CA LEU A 58 39.21 -1.38 22.47
C LEU A 58 39.89 -0.04 22.84
N GLY A 59 39.12 0.93 23.34
CA GLY A 59 39.64 2.22 23.82
C GLY A 59 39.84 3.26 22.73
N ASP A 60 39.49 2.95 21.48
CA ASP A 60 39.55 3.89 20.36
C ASP A 60 38.25 4.72 20.30
N LEU A 61 38.09 5.58 21.30
CA LEU A 61 36.84 6.29 21.55
C LEU A 61 36.45 7.21 20.39
N LEU A 62 37.41 7.82 19.70
CA LEU A 62 37.13 8.76 18.62
C LEU A 62 36.50 8.06 17.43
N ASP A 63 37.12 7.00 16.93
CA ASP A 63 36.64 6.26 15.76
C ASP A 63 35.28 5.59 16.05
N GLY A 64 35.13 5.00 17.23
CA GLY A 64 33.88 4.38 17.67
C GLY A 64 32.71 5.37 17.74
N ILE A 65 32.95 6.57 18.28
CA ILE A 65 31.96 7.65 18.35
C ILE A 65 31.61 8.19 16.96
N PHE A 66 32.60 8.40 16.08
CA PHE A 66 32.36 8.89 14.73
C PHE A 66 31.50 7.93 13.90
N ILE A 67 31.80 6.63 13.95
CA ILE A 67 31.02 5.60 13.25
C ILE A 67 29.59 5.56 13.80
N LEU A 68 29.42 5.61 15.13
CA LEU A 68 28.09 5.63 15.76
C LEU A 68 27.27 6.84 15.31
N LEU A 69 27.91 8.01 15.23
CA LEU A 69 27.27 9.25 14.83
C LEU A 69 26.79 9.19 13.37
N ILE A 70 27.58 8.62 12.46
CA ILE A 70 27.19 8.39 11.07
C ILE A 70 25.97 7.47 10.98
N VAL A 71 25.97 6.36 11.72
CA VAL A 71 24.83 5.42 11.76
C VAL A 71 23.55 6.11 12.24
N ILE A 72 23.65 6.92 13.31
CA ILE A 72 22.49 7.65 13.85
C ILE A 72 21.98 8.68 12.84
N ILE A 73 22.86 9.46 12.21
CA ILE A 73 22.47 10.46 11.21
C ILE A 73 21.75 9.79 10.04
N ASN A 74 22.31 8.69 9.51
CA ASN A 74 21.69 7.95 8.40
C ASN A 74 20.32 7.38 8.79
N GLY A 75 20.19 6.82 9.99
CA GLY A 75 18.91 6.32 10.50
C GLY A 75 17.84 7.42 10.63
N ILE A 76 18.23 8.61 11.13
CA ILE A 76 17.32 9.76 11.25
C ILE A 76 16.90 10.28 9.86
N LEU A 77 17.86 10.45 8.95
CA LEU A 77 17.57 10.91 7.60
C LEU A 77 16.66 9.93 6.85
N GLY A 78 16.93 8.62 6.93
CA GLY A 78 16.09 7.58 6.36
C GLY A 78 14.68 7.58 6.95
N PHE A 79 14.55 7.68 8.27
CA PHE A 79 13.25 7.79 8.94
C PHE A 79 12.44 9.01 8.48
N ILE A 80 13.06 10.19 8.39
CA ILE A 80 12.37 11.42 7.96
C ILE A 80 11.88 11.28 6.51
N GLN A 81 12.71 10.72 5.63
CA GLN A 81 12.37 10.52 4.22
C GLN A 81 11.18 9.56 4.06
N GLU A 82 11.23 8.41 4.72
CA GLU A 82 10.20 7.37 4.63
C GLU A 82 8.89 7.84 5.28
N TYR A 83 8.97 8.46 6.47
CA TYR A 83 7.79 8.98 7.17
C TYR A 83 7.05 10.06 6.37
N LYS A 84 7.79 10.94 5.66
CA LYS A 84 7.21 11.98 4.81
C LYS A 84 6.51 11.38 3.59
N ALA A 85 7.07 10.31 3.00
CA ALA A 85 6.46 9.60 1.88
C ALA A 85 5.12 8.96 2.29
N GLU A 86 5.07 8.26 3.42
CA GLU A 86 3.85 7.59 3.88
C GLU A 86 2.74 8.60 4.25
N LYS A 87 3.09 9.72 4.89
CA LYS A 87 2.12 10.77 5.24
C LYS A 87 1.47 11.41 4.00
N THR A 88 2.23 11.57 2.92
CA THR A 88 1.73 12.14 1.66
C THR A 88 0.68 11.21 1.02
N ILE A 89 0.96 9.90 1.02
CA ILE A 89 0.02 8.87 0.54
C ILE A 89 -1.23 8.81 1.45
N ALA A 90 -1.07 8.97 2.76
CA ALA A 90 -2.17 8.98 3.72
C ALA A 90 -3.14 10.15 3.53
N ALA A 91 -2.63 11.35 3.26
CA ALA A 91 -3.45 12.55 3.03
C ALA A 91 -4.32 12.40 1.77
N LEU A 92 -3.79 11.80 0.70
CA LEU A 92 -4.55 11.52 -0.52
C LEU A 92 -5.72 10.54 -0.28
N LYS A 93 -5.58 9.60 0.66
CA LYS A 93 -6.65 8.65 1.05
C LYS A 93 -7.76 9.27 1.91
N GLN A 94 -7.51 10.38 2.60
CA GLN A 94 -8.50 11.00 3.50
C GLN A 94 -9.51 11.90 2.77
N MET A 95 -9.25 12.27 1.52
CA MET A 95 -10.10 13.18 0.73
C MET A 95 -11.36 12.51 0.12
N THR A 96 -11.67 11.25 0.46
CA THR A 96 -12.76 10.46 -0.16
C THR A 96 -13.79 9.93 0.85
N VAL A 97 -14.16 10.71 1.86
CA VAL A 97 -15.23 10.29 2.79
C VAL A 97 -16.59 10.49 2.11
N ALA A 98 -17.22 9.39 1.74
CA ALA A 98 -18.55 9.37 1.15
C ALA A 98 -19.62 9.32 2.24
N SER A 99 -20.61 10.21 2.18
CA SER A 99 -21.79 10.19 3.05
C SER A 99 -22.95 9.43 2.39
N VAL A 100 -23.78 8.73 3.16
CA VAL A 100 -24.93 7.95 2.69
C VAL A 100 -26.20 8.32 3.45
N ARG A 101 -27.36 8.24 2.80
CA ARG A 101 -28.68 8.37 3.44
C ARG A 101 -29.19 7.00 3.88
N VAL A 102 -29.61 6.91 5.13
CA VAL A 102 -30.16 5.69 5.74
C VAL A 102 -31.48 5.97 6.44
N ILE A 103 -32.32 4.94 6.55
CA ILE A 103 -33.49 4.93 7.43
C ILE A 103 -33.12 4.17 8.70
N ARG A 104 -33.09 4.88 9.82
CA ARG A 104 -32.87 4.30 11.16
C ARG A 104 -33.90 4.84 12.14
N GLY A 105 -34.54 3.98 12.91
CA GLY A 105 -35.61 4.35 13.83
C GLY A 105 -36.84 4.98 13.14
N GLY A 106 -37.04 4.71 11.85
CA GLY A 106 -38.09 5.29 11.02
C GLY A 106 -37.79 6.71 10.51
N LEU A 107 -36.60 7.24 10.77
CA LEU A 107 -36.17 8.56 10.32
C LEU A 107 -35.08 8.43 9.25
N GLU A 108 -35.22 9.22 8.20
CA GLU A 108 -34.15 9.40 7.22
C GLU A 108 -33.05 10.29 7.82
N GLN A 109 -31.82 9.79 7.80
CA GLN A 109 -30.65 10.52 8.29
C GLN A 109 -29.43 10.25 7.42
N LYS A 110 -28.51 11.22 7.37
CA LYS A 110 -27.27 11.13 6.60
C LYS A 110 -26.14 10.75 7.53
N ILE A 111 -25.46 9.63 7.24
CA ILE A 111 -24.35 9.11 8.03
C ILE A 111 -23.08 8.97 7.17
N ASP A 112 -21.93 8.84 7.81
CA ASP A 112 -20.70 8.41 7.14
C ASP A 112 -20.90 6.97 6.61
N SER A 113 -20.54 6.71 5.34
CA SER A 113 -20.67 5.38 4.75
C SER A 113 -19.91 4.30 5.51
N LYS A 114 -18.86 4.68 6.26
CA LYS A 114 -18.10 3.79 7.15
C LYS A 114 -18.93 3.18 8.27
N LEU A 115 -20.00 3.87 8.68
CA LEU A 115 -20.87 3.46 9.79
C LEU A 115 -22.04 2.57 9.33
N LEU A 116 -22.10 2.21 8.04
CA LEU A 116 -23.06 1.25 7.53
C LEU A 116 -22.78 -0.14 8.09
N VAL A 117 -23.86 -0.86 8.40
CA VAL A 117 -23.82 -2.25 8.87
C VAL A 117 -24.83 -3.10 8.09
N PRO A 118 -24.62 -4.43 7.99
CA PRO A 118 -25.64 -5.33 7.49
C PRO A 118 -26.93 -5.15 8.29
N GLY A 119 -28.05 -4.93 7.59
CA GLY A 119 -29.33 -4.60 8.22
C GLY A 119 -29.80 -3.17 8.01
N ASP A 120 -28.92 -2.24 7.64
CA ASP A 120 -29.32 -0.88 7.33
C ASP A 120 -30.22 -0.83 6.08
N VAL A 121 -31.15 0.13 6.07
CA VAL A 121 -31.90 0.47 4.86
C VAL A 121 -31.30 1.76 4.30
N ILE A 122 -30.73 1.69 3.11
CA ILE A 122 -30.14 2.83 2.41
C ILE A 122 -31.11 3.39 1.37
N ILE A 123 -31.02 4.71 1.15
CA ILE A 123 -31.74 5.41 0.09
C ILE A 123 -30.71 5.81 -0.96
N LEU A 124 -31.03 5.49 -2.21
CA LEU A 124 -30.18 5.71 -3.37
C LEU A 124 -30.91 6.55 -4.41
N GLU A 125 -30.23 7.55 -4.95
CA GLU A 125 -30.70 8.37 -6.07
C GLU A 125 -29.67 8.42 -7.18
N GLU A 126 -30.08 8.93 -8.33
CA GLU A 126 -29.22 9.15 -9.49
C GLU A 126 -27.93 9.90 -9.12
N GLY A 127 -26.81 9.35 -9.57
CA GLY A 127 -25.46 9.84 -9.26
C GLY A 127 -24.86 9.31 -7.96
N ASP A 128 -25.65 8.69 -7.08
CA ASP A 128 -25.12 8.09 -5.86
C ASP A 128 -24.21 6.90 -6.20
N LYS A 129 -23.05 6.85 -5.56
CA LYS A 129 -22.20 5.67 -5.54
C LYS A 129 -22.73 4.70 -4.50
N ILE A 130 -22.99 3.45 -4.91
CA ILE A 130 -23.56 2.43 -4.03
C ILE A 130 -22.53 2.10 -2.93
N PRO A 131 -22.88 2.32 -1.64
CA PRO A 131 -21.90 2.34 -0.55
C PRO A 131 -21.70 0.98 0.14
N ALA A 132 -22.49 -0.04 -0.20
CA ALA A 132 -22.42 -1.39 0.35
C ALA A 132 -23.20 -2.36 -0.58
N ASP A 133 -23.00 -3.67 -0.41
CA ASP A 133 -23.83 -4.66 -1.11
C ASP A 133 -25.21 -4.74 -0.45
N GLY A 134 -26.25 -4.91 -1.27
CA GLY A 134 -27.61 -4.93 -0.77
C GLY A 134 -28.61 -5.56 -1.72
N ILE A 135 -29.85 -5.64 -1.24
CA ILE A 135 -31.02 -6.15 -1.96
C ILE A 135 -32.07 -5.05 -2.00
N LEU A 136 -32.63 -4.79 -3.16
CA LEU A 136 -33.67 -3.79 -3.35
C LEU A 136 -34.95 -4.13 -2.60
N LEU A 137 -35.47 -3.15 -1.87
CA LEU A 137 -36.79 -3.15 -1.25
C LEU A 137 -37.80 -2.39 -2.10
N GLU A 138 -37.38 -1.25 -2.64
CA GLU A 138 -38.16 -0.41 -3.55
C GLU A 138 -37.27 0.05 -4.70
N SER A 139 -37.80 0.09 -5.91
CA SER A 139 -37.11 0.60 -7.11
C SER A 139 -38.09 1.40 -7.96
N LEU A 140 -37.66 2.57 -8.45
CA LEU A 140 -38.38 3.39 -9.40
C LEU A 140 -37.45 3.69 -10.58
N HIS A 141 -37.61 2.94 -11.68
CA HIS A 141 -36.79 3.04 -12.90
C HIS A 141 -35.28 3.04 -12.61
N LEU A 142 -34.84 2.18 -11.67
CA LEU A 142 -33.44 2.12 -11.26
C LEU A 142 -32.60 1.48 -12.36
N GLU A 143 -31.54 2.19 -12.77
CA GLU A 143 -30.48 1.66 -13.61
C GLU A 143 -29.16 1.81 -12.86
N ALA A 144 -28.35 0.74 -12.81
CA ALA A 144 -27.05 0.73 -12.16
C ALA A 144 -25.94 0.53 -13.18
N ASN A 145 -24.91 1.37 -13.13
CA ASN A 145 -23.68 1.19 -13.89
C ASN A 145 -22.72 0.31 -13.07
N GLU A 146 -22.58 -0.94 -13.51
CA GLU A 146 -21.77 -1.96 -12.85
C GLU A 146 -20.37 -2.12 -13.46
N ALA A 147 -19.91 -1.16 -14.27
CA ALA A 147 -18.60 -1.22 -14.95
C ALA A 147 -17.43 -1.47 -14.00
N SER A 148 -17.53 -1.03 -12.74
CA SER A 148 -16.51 -1.27 -11.71
C SER A 148 -16.34 -2.74 -11.33
N LEU A 149 -17.33 -3.59 -11.62
CA LEU A 149 -17.33 -5.03 -11.33
C LEU A 149 -17.29 -5.88 -12.61
N THR A 150 -17.96 -5.44 -13.67
CA THR A 150 -18.13 -6.23 -14.90
C THR A 150 -17.25 -5.77 -16.05
N GLY A 151 -16.74 -4.53 -16.01
CA GLY A 151 -16.05 -3.89 -17.14
C GLY A 151 -16.99 -3.34 -18.22
N GLU A 152 -18.29 -3.63 -18.15
CA GLU A 152 -19.25 -3.17 -19.16
C GLU A 152 -19.90 -1.83 -18.75
N SER A 153 -19.80 -0.83 -19.62
CA SER A 153 -20.26 0.55 -19.36
C SER A 153 -21.76 0.76 -19.47
N MET A 154 -22.50 -0.21 -20.03
CA MET A 154 -23.95 -0.12 -20.19
C MET A 154 -24.63 -0.29 -18.83
N ALA A 155 -25.52 0.64 -18.49
CA ALA A 155 -26.31 0.54 -17.29
C ALA A 155 -27.30 -0.63 -17.39
N VAL A 156 -27.47 -1.35 -16.28
CA VAL A 156 -28.35 -2.50 -16.18
C VAL A 156 -29.59 -2.09 -15.38
N GLU A 157 -30.77 -2.40 -15.90
CA GLU A 157 -32.02 -2.17 -15.19
C GLU A 157 -32.11 -3.07 -13.95
N LYS A 158 -32.54 -2.48 -12.84
CA LYS A 158 -32.65 -3.13 -11.54
C LYS A 158 -34.07 -3.06 -11.01
N ASN A 159 -34.60 -4.20 -10.57
CA ASN A 159 -35.97 -4.31 -10.10
C ASN A 159 -36.12 -5.29 -8.93
N ILE A 160 -37.29 -5.24 -8.29
CA ILE A 160 -37.62 -6.05 -7.11
C ILE A 160 -38.28 -7.39 -7.45
N HIS A 161 -38.47 -7.71 -8.73
CA HIS A 161 -39.22 -8.90 -9.14
C HIS A 161 -38.29 -10.04 -9.58
N GLU A 162 -37.20 -9.70 -10.25
CA GLU A 162 -36.19 -10.62 -10.74
C GLU A 162 -35.04 -10.73 -9.74
N GLU A 163 -34.74 -11.95 -9.28
CA GLU A 163 -33.75 -12.16 -8.21
C GLU A 163 -32.36 -11.66 -8.59
N GLU A 164 -31.92 -11.87 -9.82
CA GLU A 164 -30.62 -11.39 -10.30
C GLU A 164 -30.53 -9.85 -10.35
N LYS A 165 -31.66 -9.17 -10.60
CA LYS A 165 -31.73 -7.70 -10.72
C LYS A 165 -32.05 -6.99 -9.41
N LYS A 166 -32.36 -7.73 -8.35
CA LYS A 166 -32.55 -7.19 -7.00
C LYS A 166 -31.25 -6.75 -6.34
N HIS A 167 -30.13 -7.32 -6.76
CA HIS A 167 -28.85 -7.08 -6.10
C HIS A 167 -28.22 -5.77 -6.57
N ILE A 168 -27.71 -5.03 -5.59
CA ILE A 168 -26.86 -3.87 -5.77
C ILE A 168 -25.51 -4.11 -5.11
N PHE A 169 -24.46 -3.52 -5.64
CA PHE A 169 -23.09 -3.86 -5.26
C PHE A 169 -22.27 -2.62 -4.90
N LEU A 170 -21.41 -2.75 -3.89
CA LEU A 170 -20.47 -1.71 -3.48
C LEU A 170 -19.63 -1.24 -4.67
N GLY A 171 -19.57 0.08 -4.85
CA GLY A 171 -18.67 0.72 -5.82
C GLY A 171 -19.29 1.01 -7.18
N THR A 172 -20.47 0.46 -7.49
CA THR A 172 -21.23 0.79 -8.69
C THR A 172 -21.93 2.14 -8.53
N ILE A 173 -22.49 2.69 -9.61
CA ILE A 173 -23.13 4.01 -9.63
C ILE A 173 -24.58 3.86 -10.03
N VAL A 174 -25.49 4.56 -9.35
CA VAL A 174 -26.87 4.70 -9.81
C VAL A 174 -26.87 5.62 -11.03
N ALA A 175 -27.06 5.02 -12.21
CA ALA A 175 -27.09 5.75 -13.47
C ALA A 175 -28.39 6.54 -13.65
N LYS A 176 -29.49 6.02 -13.09
CA LYS A 176 -30.82 6.63 -13.19
C LYS A 176 -31.75 6.10 -12.11
N GLY A 177 -32.71 6.94 -11.71
CA GLY A 177 -33.84 6.54 -10.87
C GLY A 177 -33.54 6.64 -9.38
N ARG A 178 -34.39 6.00 -8.58
CA ARG A 178 -34.25 5.97 -7.11
C ARG A 178 -34.63 4.62 -6.54
N ALA A 179 -34.05 4.28 -5.40
CA ALA A 179 -34.30 3.02 -4.73
C ALA A 179 -34.12 3.08 -3.22
N LYS A 180 -34.78 2.14 -2.53
CA LYS A 180 -34.43 1.73 -1.18
C LYS A 180 -33.85 0.34 -1.22
N ALA A 181 -32.77 0.11 -0.49
CA ALA A 181 -32.15 -1.20 -0.43
C ALA A 181 -31.78 -1.58 1.01
N TYR A 182 -31.88 -2.87 1.29
CA TYR A 182 -31.42 -3.48 2.52
C TYR A 182 -29.97 -3.92 2.36
N VAL A 183 -29.09 -3.46 3.25
CA VAL A 183 -27.66 -3.79 3.23
C VAL A 183 -27.46 -5.23 3.68
N THR A 184 -26.84 -6.05 2.82
CA THR A 184 -26.56 -7.47 3.10
C THR A 184 -25.11 -7.70 3.51
N ALA A 185 -24.17 -6.94 2.97
CA ALA A 185 -22.75 -7.05 3.31
C ALA A 185 -22.05 -5.69 3.25
N THR A 186 -21.05 -5.50 4.12
CA THR A 186 -20.24 -4.29 4.22
C THR A 186 -18.74 -4.63 4.21
N GLY A 187 -17.92 -3.64 3.84
CA GLY A 187 -16.47 -3.73 3.84
C GLY A 187 -15.94 -4.93 3.04
N MET A 188 -15.06 -5.72 3.66
CA MET A 188 -14.42 -6.88 3.05
C MET A 188 -15.38 -8.02 2.68
N GLN A 189 -16.60 -8.06 3.22
CA GLN A 189 -17.58 -9.10 2.93
C GLN A 189 -18.38 -8.85 1.64
N THR A 190 -18.33 -7.63 1.11
CA THR A 190 -18.95 -7.29 -0.18
C THR A 190 -18.26 -8.01 -1.35
N ARG A 191 -18.94 -8.12 -2.50
CA ARG A 191 -18.35 -8.65 -3.74
C ARG A 191 -17.08 -7.90 -4.13
N PHE A 192 -17.14 -6.56 -4.09
CA PHE A 192 -15.98 -5.73 -4.35
C PHE A 192 -14.86 -5.97 -3.31
N GLY A 193 -15.20 -6.12 -2.04
CA GLY A 193 -14.25 -6.44 -0.97
C GLY A 193 -13.60 -7.81 -1.12
N GLN A 194 -14.33 -8.82 -1.56
CA GLN A 194 -13.81 -10.16 -1.87
C GLN A 194 -12.83 -10.10 -3.04
N ILE A 195 -13.16 -9.37 -4.12
CA ILE A 195 -12.26 -9.14 -5.25
C ILE A 195 -11.01 -8.40 -4.78
N ALA A 196 -11.16 -7.33 -4.00
CA ALA A 196 -10.05 -6.55 -3.45
C ALA A 196 -9.15 -7.39 -2.53
N SER A 197 -9.73 -8.31 -1.75
CA SER A 197 -8.99 -9.26 -0.90
C SER A 197 -8.14 -10.21 -1.75
N SER A 198 -8.75 -10.83 -2.77
CA SER A 198 -8.07 -11.73 -3.70
C SER A 198 -6.92 -11.02 -4.41
N LEU A 199 -7.10 -9.75 -4.81
CA LEU A 199 -6.05 -8.93 -5.39
C LEU A 199 -4.96 -8.55 -4.37
N SER A 200 -5.33 -8.28 -3.12
CA SER A 200 -4.38 -7.86 -2.07
C SER A 200 -3.49 -9.01 -1.58
N GLN A 201 -3.93 -10.26 -1.76
CA GLN A 201 -3.14 -11.46 -1.50
C GLN A 201 -2.06 -11.72 -2.56
N ILE A 202 -2.17 -11.09 -3.74
CA ILE A 202 -1.11 -11.15 -4.74
C ILE A 202 0.08 -10.37 -4.19
N LYS A 203 1.18 -11.08 -3.88
CA LYS A 203 2.44 -10.44 -3.52
C LYS A 203 2.87 -9.59 -4.72
N GLU A 204 3.23 -8.34 -4.46
CA GLU A 204 3.90 -7.53 -5.49
C GLU A 204 5.22 -8.22 -5.80
N GLU A 205 5.37 -8.71 -7.03
CA GLU A 205 6.65 -9.24 -7.48
C GLU A 205 7.64 -8.11 -7.69
N GLU A 206 8.90 -8.35 -7.32
CA GLU A 206 10.00 -7.45 -7.63
C GLU A 206 10.14 -7.27 -9.14
N THR A 207 10.43 -6.04 -9.55
CA THR A 207 10.65 -5.74 -10.96
C THR A 207 11.94 -6.38 -11.49
N PRO A 208 12.07 -6.62 -12.80
CA PRO A 208 13.31 -7.15 -13.38
C PRO A 208 14.58 -6.37 -13.00
N LEU A 209 14.52 -5.04 -12.89
CA LEU A 209 15.60 -4.16 -12.46
C LEU A 209 15.88 -4.35 -10.98
N GLN A 210 14.86 -4.40 -10.12
CA GLN A 210 15.05 -4.72 -8.71
C GLN A 210 15.78 -6.07 -8.55
N LYS A 211 15.32 -7.11 -9.24
CA LYS A 211 15.98 -8.44 -9.24
C LYS A 211 17.44 -8.35 -9.71
N LYS A 212 17.72 -7.60 -10.79
CA LYS A 212 19.08 -7.40 -11.30
C LYS A 212 19.97 -6.60 -10.35
N LEU A 213 19.42 -5.60 -9.69
CA LEU A 213 20.13 -4.78 -8.71
C LEU A 213 20.42 -5.55 -7.44
N ASP A 214 19.49 -6.38 -6.99
CA ASP A 214 19.72 -7.27 -5.85
C ASP A 214 20.76 -8.33 -6.18
N ALA A 215 20.74 -8.88 -7.40
CA ALA A 215 21.79 -9.77 -7.87
C ALA A 215 23.15 -9.07 -7.92
N LEU A 216 23.21 -7.85 -8.46
CA LEU A 216 24.42 -7.03 -8.52
C LEU A 216 24.92 -6.67 -7.12
N GLY A 217 24.02 -6.27 -6.21
CA GLY A 217 24.33 -5.98 -4.81
C GLY A 217 24.86 -7.21 -4.07
N LYS A 218 24.28 -8.39 -4.30
CA LYS A 218 24.79 -9.66 -3.76
C LYS A 218 26.18 -9.99 -4.33
N GLN A 219 26.39 -9.82 -5.63
CA GLN A 219 27.70 -10.06 -6.25
C GLN A 219 28.77 -9.12 -5.70
N LEU A 220 28.50 -7.81 -5.65
CA LEU A 220 29.40 -6.82 -5.06
C LEU A 220 29.65 -7.11 -3.57
N GLY A 221 28.62 -7.47 -2.82
CA GLY A 221 28.74 -7.83 -1.40
C GLY A 221 29.62 -9.06 -1.18
N ILE A 222 29.47 -10.11 -1.99
CA ILE A 222 30.33 -11.31 -1.93
C ILE A 222 31.78 -10.95 -2.28
N LEU A 223 32.00 -10.16 -3.33
CA LEU A 223 33.35 -9.71 -3.72
C LEU A 223 33.98 -8.85 -2.62
N ALA A 224 33.23 -7.92 -2.04
CA ALA A 224 33.67 -7.05 -0.96
C ALA A 224 34.04 -7.84 0.30
N LEU A 225 33.19 -8.80 0.70
CA LEU A 225 33.47 -9.69 1.82
C LEU A 225 34.68 -10.58 1.56
N GLY A 226 34.83 -11.11 0.33
CA GLY A 226 35.99 -11.90 -0.06
C GLY A 226 37.28 -11.10 -0.02
N ALA A 227 37.27 -9.87 -0.56
CA ALA A 227 38.42 -8.96 -0.52
C ALA A 227 38.76 -8.56 0.93
N SER A 228 37.76 -8.21 1.73
CA SER A 228 37.92 -7.84 3.15
C SER A 228 38.46 -9.00 3.96
N GLY A 229 37.95 -10.22 3.77
CA GLY A 229 38.48 -11.42 4.39
C GLY A 229 39.92 -11.72 3.97
N THR A 230 40.26 -11.49 2.70
CA THR A 230 41.64 -11.66 2.21
C THR A 230 42.60 -10.67 2.86
N VAL A 231 42.23 -9.39 2.91
CA VAL A 231 43.01 -8.33 3.59
C VAL A 231 43.17 -8.65 5.08
N PHE A 232 42.10 -9.11 5.73
CA PHE A 232 42.15 -9.56 7.12
C PHE A 232 43.14 -10.72 7.30
N ILE A 233 43.09 -11.76 6.47
CA ILE A 233 44.02 -12.91 6.57
C ILE A 233 45.47 -12.46 6.36
N ILE A 234 45.73 -11.61 5.36
CA ILE A 234 47.08 -11.09 5.10
C ILE A 234 47.59 -10.26 6.29
N GLY A 235 46.77 -9.35 6.82
CA GLY A 235 47.10 -8.56 8.01
C GLY A 235 47.39 -9.44 9.23
N PHE A 236 46.61 -10.52 9.39
CA PHE A 236 46.79 -11.48 10.48
C PHE A 236 48.15 -12.18 10.38
N LEU A 237 48.48 -12.68 9.18
CA LEU A 237 49.76 -13.32 8.91
C LEU A 237 50.94 -12.35 9.04
N ALA A 238 50.73 -11.08 8.71
CA ALA A 238 51.70 -10.00 8.88
C ALA A 238 51.85 -9.53 10.35
N LYS A 239 51.10 -10.12 11.29
CA LYS A 239 51.08 -9.77 12.72
C LYS A 239 50.70 -8.31 13.00
N GLN A 240 49.84 -7.72 12.17
CA GLN A 240 49.29 -6.40 12.46
C GLN A 240 48.33 -6.44 13.67
N PRO A 241 48.10 -5.29 14.34
CA PRO A 241 47.12 -5.21 15.40
C PRO A 241 45.72 -5.64 14.91
N LEU A 242 45.09 -6.57 15.64
CA LEU A 242 43.80 -7.14 15.27
C LEU A 242 42.73 -6.05 15.03
N ILE A 243 42.78 -4.95 15.79
CA ILE A 243 41.83 -3.85 15.68
C ILE A 243 41.97 -3.08 14.36
N GLU A 244 43.20 -2.75 13.96
CA GLU A 244 43.47 -2.06 12.70
C GLU A 244 43.03 -2.92 11.52
N MET A 245 43.22 -4.24 11.61
CA MET A 245 42.77 -5.16 10.58
C MET A 245 41.25 -5.26 10.50
N ILE A 246 40.54 -5.29 11.65
CA ILE A 246 39.07 -5.29 11.70
C ILE A 246 38.55 -3.99 11.09
N LEU A 247 39.08 -2.84 11.53
CA LEU A 247 38.66 -1.52 11.02
C LEU A 247 38.94 -1.38 9.53
N THR A 248 40.10 -1.82 9.05
CA THR A 248 40.46 -1.79 7.62
C THR A 248 39.55 -2.70 6.79
N SER A 249 39.23 -3.89 7.30
CA SER A 249 38.35 -4.85 6.62
C SER A 249 36.91 -4.35 6.55
N ILE A 250 36.41 -3.75 7.63
CA ILE A 250 35.07 -3.14 7.64
C ILE A 250 35.04 -1.92 6.74
N SER A 251 36.07 -1.06 6.78
CA SER A 251 36.19 0.11 5.90
C SER A 251 36.18 -0.30 4.43
N LEU A 252 36.86 -1.39 4.07
CA LEU A 252 36.86 -1.93 2.70
C LEU A 252 35.48 -2.48 2.30
N ALA A 253 34.83 -3.21 3.21
CA ALA A 253 33.49 -3.75 2.97
C ALA A 253 32.46 -2.62 2.76
N VAL A 254 32.50 -1.57 3.57
CA VAL A 254 31.62 -0.40 3.49
C VAL A 254 31.90 0.41 2.22
N ALA A 255 33.17 0.62 1.86
CA ALA A 255 33.54 1.34 0.64
C ALA A 255 33.03 0.67 -0.65
N ALA A 256 32.76 -0.64 -0.61
CA ALA A 256 32.22 -1.39 -1.74
C ALA A 256 30.68 -1.37 -1.82
N VAL A 257 29.98 -0.81 -0.82
CA VAL A 257 28.52 -0.69 -0.83
C VAL A 257 28.15 0.43 -1.81
N PRO A 258 27.34 0.14 -2.84
CA PRO A 258 26.94 1.15 -3.82
C PRO A 258 25.79 2.01 -3.27
N GLU A 259 26.07 2.83 -2.25
CA GLU A 259 25.08 3.69 -1.57
C GLU A 259 24.40 4.69 -2.51
N GLY A 260 25.09 5.10 -3.57
CA GLY A 260 24.53 5.99 -4.59
C GLY A 260 23.55 5.32 -5.56
N LEU A 261 23.53 3.99 -5.64
CA LEU A 261 22.75 3.26 -6.64
C LEU A 261 21.24 3.49 -6.50
N PRO A 262 20.61 3.38 -5.30
CA PRO A 262 19.20 3.67 -5.12
C PRO A 262 18.82 5.11 -5.50
N ALA A 263 19.67 6.08 -5.18
CA ALA A 263 19.46 7.48 -5.51
C ALA A 263 19.50 7.72 -7.03
N VAL A 264 20.51 7.19 -7.71
CA VAL A 264 20.64 7.30 -9.18
C VAL A 264 19.44 6.67 -9.88
N ILE A 265 18.98 5.50 -9.43
CA ILE A 265 17.80 4.83 -10.00
C ILE A 265 16.55 5.68 -9.80
N THR A 266 16.34 6.18 -8.58
CA THR A 266 15.16 6.99 -8.25
C THR A 266 15.11 8.25 -9.11
N ILE A 267 16.24 8.95 -9.27
CA ILE A 267 16.35 10.13 -10.12
C ILE A 267 16.09 9.77 -11.59
N THR A 268 16.68 8.68 -12.08
CA THR A 268 16.53 8.24 -13.47
C THR A 268 15.07 7.88 -13.78
N LEU A 269 14.41 7.13 -12.89
CA LEU A 269 12.99 6.79 -13.01
C LEU A 269 12.09 8.03 -12.90
N ALA A 270 12.43 8.99 -12.03
CA ALA A 270 11.69 10.24 -11.91
C ALA A 270 11.76 11.09 -13.19
N VAL A 271 12.94 11.17 -13.83
CA VAL A 271 13.09 11.81 -15.15
C VAL A 271 12.27 11.08 -16.21
N GLY A 272 12.26 9.74 -16.19
CA GLY A 272 11.41 8.93 -17.07
C GLY A 272 9.92 9.22 -16.86
N MET A 273 9.48 9.32 -15.61
CA MET A 273 8.09 9.65 -15.26
C MET A 273 7.71 11.04 -15.77
N GLN A 274 8.60 12.03 -15.62
CA GLN A 274 8.37 13.39 -16.11
C GLN A 274 8.24 13.42 -17.64
N ARG A 275 9.02 12.61 -18.37
CA ARG A 275 8.89 12.47 -19.83
C ARG A 275 7.56 11.84 -20.22
N MET A 276 7.16 10.75 -19.56
CA MET A 276 5.86 10.08 -19.81
C MET A 276 4.68 11.00 -19.52
N ALA A 277 4.75 11.80 -18.46
CA ALA A 277 3.70 12.76 -18.13
C ALA A 277 3.52 13.85 -19.21
N ARG A 278 4.59 14.25 -19.91
CA ARG A 278 4.50 15.17 -21.06
C ARG A 278 3.75 14.55 -22.24
N GLU A 279 3.83 13.23 -22.40
CA GLU A 279 3.07 12.44 -23.36
C GLU A 279 1.69 12.02 -22.84
N LYS A 280 1.16 12.70 -21.82
CA LYS A 280 -0.16 12.45 -21.19
C LYS A 280 -0.30 11.06 -20.54
N ALA A 281 0.81 10.36 -20.26
CA ALA A 281 0.82 9.09 -19.55
C ALA A 281 1.27 9.29 -18.09
N ILE A 282 0.31 9.21 -17.16
CA ILE A 282 0.56 9.45 -15.73
C ILE A 282 0.81 8.12 -15.01
N LEU A 283 2.00 7.97 -14.41
CA LEU A 283 2.38 6.79 -13.64
C LEU A 283 2.19 7.02 -12.14
N ARG A 284 1.57 6.05 -11.45
CA ARG A 284 1.37 6.11 -9.99
C ARG A 284 2.54 5.56 -9.18
N LYS A 285 3.38 4.69 -9.77
CA LYS A 285 4.57 4.10 -9.14
C LYS A 285 5.78 4.27 -10.07
N LEU A 286 6.95 4.56 -9.51
CA LEU A 286 8.21 4.70 -10.27
C LEU A 286 8.60 3.38 -10.97
N SER A 287 8.35 2.24 -10.30
CA SER A 287 8.61 0.90 -10.83
C SER A 287 7.76 0.53 -12.05
N SER A 288 6.64 1.21 -12.29
CA SER A 288 5.75 0.92 -13.42
C SER A 288 6.36 1.23 -14.79
N ILE A 289 7.31 2.17 -14.87
CA ILE A 289 8.01 2.52 -16.13
C ILE A 289 8.75 1.31 -16.67
N GLU A 290 9.45 0.64 -15.76
CA GLU A 290 10.30 -0.49 -16.08
C GLU A 290 9.46 -1.75 -16.35
N ALA A 291 8.43 -1.99 -15.54
CA ALA A 291 7.48 -3.07 -15.77
C ALA A 291 6.89 -2.99 -17.18
N LEU A 292 6.46 -1.81 -17.63
CA LEU A 292 5.94 -1.58 -18.98
C LEU A 292 7.00 -1.82 -20.07
N GLY A 293 8.23 -1.33 -19.87
CA GLY A 293 9.33 -1.55 -20.81
C GLY A 293 9.78 -3.02 -20.93
N SER A 294 9.51 -3.82 -19.90
CA SER A 294 9.81 -5.26 -19.87
C SER A 294 8.63 -6.17 -20.23
N ALA A 295 7.46 -5.60 -20.54
CA ALA A 295 6.26 -6.35 -20.83
C ALA A 295 6.39 -7.15 -22.13
N THR A 296 6.16 -8.46 -22.05
CA THR A 296 6.15 -9.36 -23.22
C THR A 296 4.74 -9.73 -23.66
N VAL A 297 3.76 -9.56 -22.80
CA VAL A 297 2.34 -9.82 -23.05
C VAL A 297 1.53 -8.63 -22.53
N ILE A 298 0.65 -8.10 -23.38
CA ILE A 298 -0.31 -7.06 -23.02
C ILE A 298 -1.69 -7.70 -23.01
N ALA A 299 -2.27 -7.86 -21.81
CA ALA A 299 -3.68 -8.18 -21.66
C ALA A 299 -4.46 -6.86 -21.63
N THR A 300 -5.25 -6.61 -22.65
CA THR A 300 -6.09 -5.41 -22.77
C THR A 300 -7.54 -5.77 -22.51
N ASP A 301 -8.22 -4.92 -21.73
CA ASP A 301 -9.67 -4.97 -21.68
C ASP A 301 -10.24 -4.47 -23.02
N LYS A 302 -11.46 -4.90 -23.36
CA LYS A 302 -12.17 -4.46 -24.55
C LYS A 302 -12.82 -3.10 -24.29
N THR A 303 -13.72 -3.05 -23.30
CA THR A 303 -14.60 -1.89 -23.12
C THR A 303 -13.84 -0.74 -22.47
N GLY A 304 -13.72 0.39 -23.17
CA GLY A 304 -13.07 1.60 -22.66
C GLY A 304 -11.53 1.57 -22.63
N THR A 305 -10.90 0.54 -23.24
CA THR A 305 -9.44 0.42 -23.35
C THR A 305 -8.96 0.24 -24.80
N LEU A 306 -9.56 -0.67 -25.57
CA LEU A 306 -9.37 -0.78 -27.03
C LEU A 306 -10.21 0.26 -27.79
#